data_AF-A0A8T9MTA5-F1
#
_entry.id   AF-A0A8T9MTA5-F1
#
_cell.length_a   1.000
_cell.length_b   1.000
_cell.length_c   1.000
_cell.angle_alpha   90.00
_cell.angle_beta   90.00
_cell.angle_gamma   90.00
#
_symmetry.space_group_name_H-M   'P 1'
#
loop_
_entity.id
_entity.type
_entity.pdbx_description
1 polymer ?
#
loop_
_entity_poly.entity_id
_entity_poly.type
_entity_poly.pdbx_seq_one_letter_code
_entity_poly.pdbx_strand_id
1 'polypeptide(L)' 'MYGLLFRSGFSTLPESNQDAGRGIGMDIVRARIQTLNGRIAITTEAGKFTCFVITFPIPK' A
#
# COMPACT_ATOMS: atom_id res chain seq x y z
N MET A 1 8.35 7.94 -5.75
CA MET A 1 7.39 8.28 -6.81
C MET A 1 5.93 7.84 -6.56
N TYR A 2 5.58 7.13 -5.45
CA TYR A 2 4.18 6.88 -5.05
C TYR A 2 3.90 7.13 -3.56
N GLY A 3 4.64 8.07 -2.94
CA GLY A 3 4.60 8.30 -1.48
C GLY A 3 3.22 8.66 -0.92
N LEU A 4 2.33 9.21 -1.76
CA LEU A 4 0.97 9.58 -1.39
C LEU A 4 0.09 8.36 -1.05
N LEU A 5 0.26 7.22 -1.75
CA LEU A 5 -0.49 5.98 -1.46
C LEU A 5 -0.17 5.44 -0.06
N PHE A 6 1.04 5.69 0.43
CA PHE A 6 1.53 5.27 1.73
C PHE A 6 1.37 6.35 2.81
N ARG A 7 0.71 7.47 2.50
CA ARG A 7 0.41 8.51 3.47
C ARG A 7 -0.88 8.15 4.18
N SER A 8 -0.83 8.10 5.51
CA SER A 8 -2.01 7.81 6.31
C SER A 8 -3.14 8.80 6.01
N GLY A 9 -4.35 8.27 5.83
CA GLY A 9 -5.55 9.06 5.52
C GLY A 9 -5.67 9.54 4.05
N PHE A 10 -4.77 9.17 3.15
CA PHE A 10 -4.95 9.46 1.72
C PHE A 10 -6.02 8.53 1.12
N SER A 11 -7.10 9.12 0.61
CA SER A 11 -8.19 8.42 -0.06
C SER A 11 -8.82 9.33 -1.11
N THR A 12 -9.36 8.76 -2.18
CA THR A 12 -10.19 9.48 -3.18
C THR A 12 -11.67 9.45 -2.84
N LEU A 13 -12.06 8.76 -1.75
CA LEU A 13 -13.45 8.71 -1.30
C LEU A 13 -13.85 10.01 -0.59
N PRO A 14 -15.04 10.57 -0.88
CA PRO A 14 -15.54 11.78 -0.23
C PRO A 14 -15.94 11.56 1.24
N GLU A 15 -16.35 10.35 1.63
CA GLU A 15 -16.63 9.97 3.02
C GLU A 15 -15.96 8.63 3.38
N SER A 16 -15.26 8.58 4.51
CA SER A 16 -14.67 7.35 5.05
C SER A 16 -15.73 6.56 5.83
N ASN A 17 -16.18 5.41 5.31
CA ASN A 17 -17.04 4.49 6.06
C ASN A 17 -16.18 3.50 6.88
N GLN A 18 -16.74 2.86 7.93
CA GLN A 18 -15.97 1.95 8.79
C GLN A 18 -15.48 0.67 8.10
N ASP A 19 -16.19 0.19 7.08
CA ASP A 19 -15.81 -0.93 6.20
C ASP A 19 -14.74 -0.53 5.17
N ALA A 20 -14.77 0.73 4.72
CA ALA A 20 -13.70 1.40 3.98
C ALA A 20 -12.62 1.84 4.97
N GLY A 21 -11.99 0.84 5.61
CA GLY A 21 -11.06 0.94 6.71
C GLY A 21 -10.37 2.29 6.87
N ARG A 22 -10.65 2.91 8.03
CA ARG A 22 -10.14 4.13 8.70
C ARG A 22 -8.66 4.50 8.46
N GLY A 23 -8.20 4.59 7.22
CA GLY A 23 -6.77 4.55 6.92
C GLY A 23 -6.16 3.15 7.10
N ILE A 24 -6.91 2.07 6.81
CA ILE A 24 -6.28 0.79 6.44
C ILE A 24 -5.77 0.95 5.01
N GLY A 25 -4.79 1.85 4.87
CA GLY A 25 -4.19 2.19 3.61
C GLY A 25 -3.05 1.24 3.27
N MET A 26 -2.34 1.60 2.21
CA MET A 26 -1.06 0.97 1.91
C MET A 26 0.00 1.27 2.98
N ASP A 27 -0.24 2.19 3.93
CA ASP A 27 0.61 2.48 5.08
C ASP A 27 0.71 1.29 6.04
N ILE A 28 -0.41 0.67 6.43
CA ILE A 28 -0.42 -0.54 7.27
C ILE A 28 0.20 -1.72 6.52
N VAL A 29 -0.13 -1.87 5.24
CA VAL A 29 0.46 -2.92 4.39
C VAL A 29 1.97 -2.76 4.31
N ARG A 30 2.46 -1.54 4.09
CA ARG A 30 3.89 -1.22 4.06
C ARG A 30 4.55 -1.50 5.41
N ALA A 31 3.93 -1.09 6.52
CA ALA A 31 4.44 -1.35 7.86
C ALA A 31 4.59 -2.86 8.12
N ARG A 32 3.58 -3.67 7.78
CA ARG A 32 3.65 -5.13 7.91
C ARG A 32 4.74 -5.75 7.02
N ILE A 33 4.86 -5.30 5.78
CA ILE A 33 5.91 -5.78 4.87
C ILE A 33 7.29 -5.44 5.44
N GLN A 34 7.48 -4.24 5.98
CA GLN A 34 8.73 -3.82 6.62
C GLN A 34 9.06 -4.64 7.87
N THR A 35 8.08 -5.00 8.71
CA THR A 35 8.31 -5.87 9.89
C THR A 35 8.80 -7.27 9.52
N LEU A 36 8.52 -7.72 8.30
CA LEU A 36 8.98 -9.01 7.76
C LEU A 36 10.26 -8.86 6.92
N ASN A 37 10.96 -7.73 7.04
CA ASN A 37 12.11 -7.34 6.24
C ASN A 37 11.85 -7.37 4.72
N GLY A 38 10.58 -7.31 4.32
CA GLY A 38 10.15 -7.32 2.94
C GLY A 38 10.24 -5.95 2.27
N ARG A 39 10.01 -5.95 0.96
CA ARG A 39 9.97 -4.76 0.11
C ARG A 39 8.72 -4.80 -0.75
N ILE A 40 8.20 -3.63 -1.09
CA ILE A 40 7.06 -3.46 -2.00
C ILE A 40 7.45 -2.52 -3.15
N ALA A 41 7.13 -2.91 -4.37
CA ALA A 41 7.21 -2.10 -5.57
C ALA A 41 5.82 -1.98 -6.20
N ILE A 42 5.53 -0.82 -6.79
CA ILE A 42 4.25 -0.52 -7.43
C ILE A 42 4.55 -0.05 -8.85
N THR A 43 3.87 -0.64 -9.82
CA THR A 43 3.87 -0.19 -11.22
C THR A 43 2.43 0.08 -11.63
N THR A 44 2.15 1.27 -12.11
CA THR A 44 0.81 1.69 -12.52
C THR A 44 0.90 2.64 -13.71
N GLU A 45 -0.11 2.61 -14.57
CA GLU A 45 -0.25 3.48 -15.72
C GLU A 45 -1.72 3.86 -15.86
N ALA A 46 -2.01 5.15 -16.10
CA ALA A 46 -3.38 5.63 -16.27
C ALA A 46 -4.07 4.92 -17.45
N GLY A 47 -5.31 4.47 -17.25
CA GLY A 47 -6.03 3.67 -18.25
C GLY A 47 -5.58 2.21 -18.33
N LYS A 48 -4.67 1.76 -17.46
CA LYS A 48 -4.28 0.35 -17.28
C LYS A 48 -4.46 -0.09 -15.82
N PHE A 49 -4.19 -1.37 -15.57
CA PHE A 49 -4.18 -1.92 -14.22
C PHE A 49 -2.94 -1.49 -13.42
N THR A 50 -3.04 -1.63 -12.10
CA THR A 50 -1.92 -1.44 -11.18
C THR A 50 -1.37 -2.80 -10.75
N CYS A 51 -0.05 -2.95 -10.78
CA CYS A 51 0.67 -4.12 -10.31
C CYS A 51 1.42 -3.80 -9.01
N PHE A 52 1.24 -4.65 -8.01
CA PHE A 52 1.98 -4.62 -6.75
C PHE A 52 2.90 -5.85 -6.68
N VAL A 53 4.18 -5.62 -6.43
CA VAL A 53 5.17 -6.68 -6.27
C VAL A 53 5.70 -6.62 -4.85
N ILE A 54 5.54 -7.72 -4.11
CA ILE A 54 6.00 -7.85 -2.73
C ILE A 54 7.10 -8.91 -2.71
N THR A 55 8.24 -8.58 -2.12
CA THR A 55 9.40 -9.46 -2.02
C THR A 55 9.80 -9.61 -0.57
N PHE A 56 9.94 -10.85 -0.11
CA PHE A 56 10.44 -11.16 1.23
C PHE A 56 11.81 -11.83 1.13
N PRO A 57 12.73 -11.54 2.06
CA PRO A 57 13.96 -12.32 2.20
C PRO A 57 13.61 -13.73 2.66
N ILE A 58 14.37 -14.72 2.19
CA ILE A 58 14.22 -16.10 2.65
C ILE A 58 14.84 -16.18 4.06
N PRO A 59 14.13 -16.68 5.08
CA PRO A 59 14.73 -16.93 6.39
C PRO A 59 15.91 -17.91 6.24
N LYS A 60 16.99 -17.68 7.00
CA LYS A 60 18.07 -18.66 7.11
C LYS A 60 17.61 -19.91 7.85
#